data_AF-A0A1W5DA02-F1
#
_entry.id   AF-A0A1W5DA02-F1
#
_cell.length_a   1.000
_cell.length_b   1.000
_cell.length_c   1.000
_cell.angle_alpha   90.00
_cell.angle_beta   90.00
_cell.angle_gamma   90.00
#
_symmetry.space_group_name_H-M   'P 1'
#
loop_
_entity.id
_entity.type
_entity.pdbx_description
1 polymer ?
#
loop_
_entity_poly.entity_id
_entity_poly.type
_entity_poly.pdbx_seq_one_letter_code
_entity_poly.pdbx_strand_id
1 'polypeptide(L)'
;MYEPLPYGLIVLAEGLYPALDIVAVHGLNGHHEKTWTTNNVNWLRDLLPSDIPNARILSWGYDANTHSTSQISGQYLYDHARTLVSDLCLKRRLTKALIHSEAARRGALEEHRSIKLSTYGILFMGTPHQGGSGVYLGELMLKVASIFVTADDKILKHLERDSEWLQQQLGQYAPISNDFVTKFAYEMFPTRIALGKEIMVVPQASAIVPGATNAEPVAIPADHLNMVKFASRQNGGYEKVSGHLQLLAEEAPEAIGARWEEQGRIRKAQANVKEDFTVPFSLSGIPETEKFIGRKEELGKIKEAFQGDGSQRAVVLLHGLGGIGKTQLAVTFVKEHRDTYSAIFWLNGKNEDTLKQSFAVMANRLYKEYPSSALLRTAAEAKDVDQIVVTIRQWLSAKENHRWMLVFDNIDNPKLPGNEDPQAYDVRLYFPEAYQGSILITTRSSRLKIGKVVSVRKLVDIRESIAILSSTSGRVNLDRGIHIVVLVQGFYN
;
A
#
# COMPACT_ATOMS: atom_id res chain seq x y z
N MET A 1 -27.28 -7.44 -31.26
CA MET A 1 -26.12 -6.53 -31.20
C MET A 1 -25.63 -6.56 -29.76
N TYR A 2 -24.37 -6.96 -29.52
CA TYR A 2 -23.76 -6.78 -28.21
C TYR A 2 -23.44 -5.30 -28.07
N GLU A 3 -24.18 -4.57 -27.24
CA GLU A 3 -23.71 -3.26 -26.78
C GLU A 3 -22.39 -3.49 -26.03
N PRO A 4 -21.31 -2.77 -26.37
CA PRO A 4 -20.06 -2.87 -25.62
C PRO A 4 -20.34 -2.54 -24.16
N LEU A 5 -19.88 -3.41 -23.26
CA LEU A 5 -20.06 -3.23 -21.83
C LEU A 5 -19.46 -1.87 -21.41
N PRO A 6 -20.15 -1.09 -20.55
CA PRO A 6 -19.86 0.32 -20.27
C PRO A 6 -18.68 0.51 -19.30
N TYR A 7 -17.58 -0.19 -19.52
CA TYR A 7 -16.42 -0.23 -18.63
C TYR A 7 -15.19 0.48 -19.24
N GLY A 8 -14.33 0.97 -18.36
CA GLY A 8 -13.12 1.69 -18.71
C GLY A 8 -13.29 3.21 -18.71
N LEU A 9 -12.25 3.90 -19.17
CA LEU A 9 -12.15 5.35 -19.13
C LEU A 9 -12.74 6.00 -20.38
N ILE A 10 -13.75 6.84 -20.20
CA ILE A 10 -14.50 7.51 -21.27
C ILE A 10 -14.24 9.01 -21.20
N VAL A 11 -13.97 9.63 -22.36
CA VAL A 11 -13.85 11.07 -22.46
C VAL A 11 -15.23 11.68 -22.63
N LEU A 12 -15.65 12.48 -21.66
CA LEU A 12 -16.91 13.24 -21.73
C LEU A 12 -16.69 14.58 -22.46
N ALA A 13 -15.55 15.23 -22.22
CA ALA A 13 -15.15 16.45 -22.92
C ALA A 13 -13.62 16.51 -23.05
N GLU A 14 -13.10 16.89 -24.23
CA GLU A 14 -11.64 16.99 -24.44
C GLU A 14 -11.03 18.26 -23.84
N GLY A 15 -11.81 19.32 -23.67
CA GLY A 15 -11.31 20.65 -23.29
C GLY A 15 -10.60 21.37 -24.44
N LEU A 16 -10.39 22.68 -24.28
CA LEU A 16 -9.59 23.55 -25.13
C LEU A 16 -8.15 23.53 -24.62
N TYR A 17 -7.24 22.90 -25.37
CA TYR A 17 -5.82 22.77 -24.99
C TYR A 17 -5.65 22.25 -23.54
N PRO A 18 -6.10 21.02 -23.27
CA PRO A 18 -6.22 20.53 -21.91
C PRO A 18 -4.87 20.52 -21.17
N ALA A 19 -4.79 21.26 -20.08
CA ALA A 19 -3.64 21.33 -19.19
C ALA A 19 -3.74 20.34 -18.01
N LEU A 20 -4.96 19.84 -17.74
CA LEU A 20 -5.23 18.87 -16.69
C LEU A 20 -6.38 17.92 -17.08
N ASP A 21 -6.47 16.80 -16.36
CA ASP A 21 -7.57 15.84 -16.47
C ASP A 21 -8.41 15.88 -15.18
N ILE A 22 -9.74 15.94 -15.30
CA ILE A 22 -10.71 15.70 -14.22
C ILE A 22 -11.31 14.31 -14.45
N VAL A 23 -11.18 13.42 -13.45
CA VAL A 23 -11.62 12.01 -13.57
C VAL A 23 -12.75 11.75 -12.58
N ALA A 24 -13.94 11.49 -13.10
CA ALA A 24 -15.12 11.14 -12.31
C ALA A 24 -15.30 9.62 -12.19
N VAL A 25 -15.30 9.11 -10.97
CA VAL A 25 -15.47 7.69 -10.65
C VAL A 25 -16.80 7.51 -9.91
N HIS A 26 -17.67 6.64 -10.41
CA HIS A 26 -18.98 6.40 -9.80
C HIS A 26 -18.91 5.41 -8.61
N GLY A 27 -19.92 5.46 -7.74
CA GLY A 27 -20.07 4.54 -6.61
C GLY A 27 -20.79 3.23 -6.96
N LEU A 28 -21.20 2.51 -5.90
CA LEU A 28 -21.97 1.27 -5.96
C LEU A 28 -23.24 1.43 -6.81
N ASN A 29 -23.52 0.43 -7.66
CA ASN A 29 -24.64 0.44 -8.62
C ASN A 29 -24.70 1.70 -9.53
N GLY A 30 -23.57 2.40 -9.67
CA GLY A 30 -23.44 3.57 -10.51
C GLY A 30 -23.15 3.24 -11.96
N HIS A 31 -23.18 4.26 -12.80
CA HIS A 31 -22.84 4.17 -14.22
C HIS A 31 -22.11 5.44 -14.63
N HIS A 32 -21.02 5.29 -15.39
CA HIS A 32 -20.11 6.38 -15.76
C HIS A 32 -20.81 7.60 -16.40
N GLU A 33 -21.94 7.43 -17.07
CA GLU A 33 -22.81 8.55 -17.49
C GLU A 33 -23.99 8.84 -16.56
N LYS A 34 -24.83 7.83 -16.26
CA LYS A 34 -26.13 8.05 -15.60
C LYS A 34 -26.01 8.57 -14.17
N THR A 35 -24.91 8.25 -13.47
CA THR A 35 -24.66 8.75 -12.10
C THR A 35 -24.67 10.27 -12.04
N TRP A 36 -24.14 10.92 -13.08
CA TRP A 36 -23.95 12.37 -13.15
C TRP A 36 -25.05 13.09 -13.94
N THR A 37 -26.11 12.37 -14.31
CA THR A 37 -27.15 12.88 -15.23
C THR A 37 -28.47 13.10 -14.50
N THR A 38 -29.10 14.25 -14.74
CA THR A 38 -30.49 14.54 -14.35
C THR A 38 -31.16 15.41 -15.40
N ASN A 39 -32.46 15.22 -15.65
CA ASN A 39 -33.20 15.97 -16.68
C ASN A 39 -32.48 15.99 -18.05
N ASN A 40 -31.86 14.87 -18.44
CA ASN A 40 -31.02 14.71 -19.64
C ASN A 40 -29.76 15.59 -19.70
N VAL A 41 -29.38 16.25 -18.60
CA VAL A 41 -28.16 17.02 -18.45
C VAL A 41 -27.14 16.20 -17.68
N ASN A 42 -26.01 15.88 -18.31
CA ASN A 42 -24.83 15.34 -17.64
C ASN A 42 -23.91 16.51 -17.33
N TRP A 43 -23.85 16.96 -16.08
CA TRP A 43 -23.16 18.21 -15.76
C TRP A 43 -21.65 18.18 -16.01
N LEU A 44 -21.01 17.00 -15.98
CA LEU A 44 -19.60 16.83 -16.31
C LEU A 44 -19.34 17.08 -17.80
N ARG A 45 -20.29 16.72 -18.67
CA ARG A 45 -20.20 16.92 -20.12
C ARG A 45 -20.76 18.28 -20.57
N ASP A 46 -21.88 18.68 -19.98
CA ASP A 46 -22.73 19.74 -20.53
C ASP A 46 -22.51 21.09 -19.84
N LEU A 47 -22.00 21.11 -18.59
CA LEU A 47 -21.85 22.34 -17.79
C LEU A 47 -20.38 22.64 -17.47
N LEU A 48 -19.67 21.67 -16.87
CA LEU A 48 -18.30 21.84 -16.35
C LEU A 48 -17.27 22.31 -17.39
N PRO A 49 -17.30 21.90 -18.68
CA PRO A 49 -16.35 22.41 -19.67
C PRO A 49 -16.42 23.92 -19.88
N SER A 50 -17.54 24.56 -19.55
CA SER A 50 -17.67 26.02 -19.64
C SER A 50 -17.03 26.75 -18.45
N ASP A 51 -16.89 26.08 -17.31
CA ASP A 51 -16.24 26.60 -16.09
C ASP A 51 -14.73 26.35 -16.11
N ILE A 52 -14.30 25.20 -16.64
CA ILE A 52 -12.89 24.79 -16.68
C ILE A 52 -12.53 24.39 -18.13
N PRO A 53 -12.44 25.34 -19.06
CA PRO A 53 -12.26 25.04 -20.48
C PRO A 53 -10.95 24.33 -20.78
N ASN A 54 -9.92 24.51 -19.97
CA ASN A 54 -8.61 23.88 -20.11
C ASN A 54 -8.51 22.50 -19.40
N ALA A 55 -9.63 21.90 -18.99
CA ALA A 55 -9.66 20.56 -18.45
C ALA A 55 -10.24 19.55 -19.45
N ARG A 56 -9.57 18.40 -19.58
CA ARG A 56 -10.20 17.20 -20.12
C ARG A 56 -11.05 16.56 -19.03
N ILE A 57 -12.29 16.20 -19.35
CA ILE A 57 -13.22 15.56 -18.41
C ILE A 57 -13.42 14.11 -18.81
N LEU A 58 -13.12 13.23 -17.87
CA LEU A 58 -13.14 11.78 -18.01
C LEU A 58 -14.15 11.22 -17.02
N SER A 59 -14.87 10.17 -17.41
CA SER A 59 -15.57 9.31 -16.45
C SER A 59 -15.15 7.87 -16.62
N TRP A 60 -14.91 7.20 -15.49
CA TRP A 60 -14.49 5.81 -15.47
C TRP A 60 -15.65 4.91 -15.05
N GLY A 61 -15.95 3.93 -15.89
CA GLY A 61 -16.94 2.89 -15.64
C GLY A 61 -16.30 1.60 -15.18
N TYR A 62 -16.89 0.95 -14.19
CA TYR A 62 -16.54 -0.41 -13.78
C TYR A 62 -17.79 -1.19 -13.43
N ASP A 63 -17.66 -2.51 -13.30
CA ASP A 63 -18.78 -3.35 -12.94
C ASP A 63 -19.20 -3.14 -11.48
N ALA A 64 -20.07 -2.16 -11.26
CA ALA A 64 -20.67 -1.87 -9.98
C ALA A 64 -22.04 -2.57 -9.81
N ASN A 65 -22.43 -3.44 -10.75
CA ASN A 65 -23.74 -4.09 -10.76
C ASN A 65 -23.84 -5.14 -9.64
N THR A 66 -24.72 -4.87 -8.69
CA THR A 66 -25.06 -5.78 -7.60
C THR A 66 -26.39 -6.52 -7.83
N HIS A 67 -27.12 -6.24 -8.91
CA HIS A 67 -28.48 -6.77 -9.18
C HIS A 67 -28.56 -8.02 -10.06
N SER A 68 -27.43 -8.51 -10.57
CA SER A 68 -27.42 -9.71 -11.42
C SER A 68 -27.42 -10.97 -10.56
N THR A 69 -28.57 -11.62 -10.42
CA THR A 69 -28.71 -12.92 -9.74
C THR A 69 -27.94 -14.06 -10.43
N SER A 70 -27.44 -13.85 -11.66
CA SER A 70 -26.72 -14.84 -12.46
C SER A 70 -25.21 -14.60 -12.56
N GLN A 71 -24.73 -13.37 -12.42
CA GLN A 71 -23.33 -12.98 -12.53
C GLN A 71 -23.05 -11.74 -11.66
N ILE A 72 -22.77 -11.95 -10.38
CA ILE A 72 -22.10 -10.93 -9.55
C ILE A 72 -20.62 -10.95 -9.97
N SER A 73 -20.04 -9.78 -10.26
CA SER A 73 -18.59 -9.67 -10.51
C SER A 73 -17.81 -10.38 -9.39
N GLY A 74 -16.94 -11.32 -9.76
CA GLY A 74 -16.02 -11.94 -8.82
C GLY A 74 -14.82 -11.06 -8.45
N GLN A 75 -14.76 -9.83 -8.98
CA GLN A 75 -13.66 -8.89 -8.76
C GLN A 75 -13.86 -8.10 -7.46
N TYR A 76 -12.77 -7.87 -6.75
CA TYR A 76 -12.76 -7.04 -5.54
C TYR A 76 -12.65 -5.55 -5.91
N LEU A 77 -13.04 -4.64 -5.00
CA LEU A 77 -12.79 -3.19 -5.16
C LEU A 77 -11.30 -2.88 -5.44
N TYR A 78 -10.40 -3.70 -4.89
CA TYR A 78 -8.97 -3.66 -5.18
C TYR A 78 -8.65 -3.86 -6.69
N ASP A 79 -9.31 -4.81 -7.34
CA ASP A 79 -9.09 -5.11 -8.76
C ASP A 79 -9.57 -3.95 -9.64
N HIS A 80 -10.70 -3.34 -9.26
CA HIS A 80 -11.20 -2.11 -9.88
C HIS A 80 -10.21 -0.95 -9.71
N ALA A 81 -9.68 -0.72 -8.51
CA ALA A 81 -8.68 0.33 -8.28
C ALA A 81 -7.42 0.16 -9.15
N ARG A 82 -6.92 -1.08 -9.30
CA ARG A 82 -5.77 -1.37 -10.19
C ARG A 82 -6.10 -1.12 -11.66
N THR A 83 -7.31 -1.49 -12.07
CA THR A 83 -7.77 -1.29 -13.45
C THR A 83 -7.88 0.21 -13.78
N LEU A 84 -8.45 1.02 -12.87
CA LEU A 84 -8.50 2.47 -13.03
C LEU A 84 -7.10 3.08 -13.22
N VAL A 85 -6.14 2.71 -12.37
CA VAL A 85 -4.77 3.19 -12.46
C VAL A 85 -4.14 2.81 -13.80
N SER A 86 -4.35 1.56 -14.25
CA SER A 86 -3.88 1.08 -15.55
C SER A 86 -4.49 1.87 -16.71
N ASP A 87 -5.80 2.09 -16.70
CA ASP A 87 -6.52 2.82 -17.75
C ASP A 87 -6.06 4.30 -17.83
N LEU A 88 -5.88 4.94 -16.67
CA LEU A 88 -5.35 6.31 -16.60
C LEU A 88 -3.93 6.39 -17.16
N CYS A 89 -3.06 5.43 -16.82
CA CYS A 89 -1.70 5.38 -17.35
C CYS A 89 -1.70 5.20 -18.87
N LEU A 90 -2.54 4.29 -19.39
CA LEU A 90 -2.67 4.06 -20.81
C LEU A 90 -3.18 5.31 -21.53
N LYS A 91 -4.23 5.96 -21.01
CA LYS A 91 -4.80 7.17 -21.61
C LYS A 91 -3.77 8.30 -21.66
N ARG A 92 -3.06 8.55 -20.55
CA ARG A 92 -2.02 9.60 -20.47
C ARG A 92 -0.84 9.33 -21.40
N ARG A 93 -0.48 8.07 -21.65
CA ARG A 93 0.52 7.68 -22.66
C ARG A 93 0.05 7.95 -24.09
N LEU A 94 -1.22 7.67 -24.38
CA LEU A 94 -1.79 7.82 -25.71
C LEU A 94 -2.09 9.29 -26.07
N THR A 95 -2.43 10.15 -25.11
CA THR A 95 -2.74 11.57 -25.34
C THR A 95 -1.51 12.49 -25.45
N LYS A 96 -0.32 11.94 -25.77
CA LYS A 96 0.97 12.63 -26.01
C LYS A 96 0.97 14.16 -25.74
N ALA A 97 1.50 14.58 -24.58
CA ALA A 97 2.05 15.92 -24.24
C ALA A 97 1.57 16.55 -22.91
N LEU A 98 1.71 15.83 -21.77
CA LEU A 98 1.82 16.52 -20.46
C LEU A 98 3.25 16.36 -19.93
N ILE A 99 4.11 17.15 -20.58
CA ILE A 99 5.41 17.72 -20.19
C ILE A 99 6.60 16.78 -19.84
N HIS A 100 6.48 15.55 -19.29
CA HIS A 100 7.68 14.74 -18.94
C HIS A 100 7.61 13.24 -19.28
N SER A 101 7.02 12.85 -20.43
CA SER A 101 6.85 11.42 -20.78
C SER A 101 8.11 10.70 -21.30
N GLU A 102 9.27 11.35 -21.40
CA GLU A 102 10.51 10.68 -21.85
C GLU A 102 11.14 9.80 -20.75
N ALA A 103 10.62 9.87 -19.51
CA ALA A 103 10.99 8.98 -18.41
C ALA A 103 10.11 7.71 -18.29
N ALA A 104 9.05 7.55 -19.10
CA ALA A 104 8.07 6.47 -18.95
C ALA A 104 8.42 5.19 -19.74
N ARG A 105 9.70 4.79 -19.75
CA ARG A 105 10.12 3.45 -20.20
C ARG A 105 10.71 2.67 -19.03
N ARG A 106 9.84 2.02 -18.23
CA ARG A 106 10.06 0.75 -17.47
C ARG A 106 8.95 0.53 -16.40
N GLY A 107 8.21 -0.59 -16.50
CA GLY A 107 7.52 -1.27 -15.38
C GLY A 107 6.25 -0.64 -14.75
N ALA A 108 5.47 -1.47 -14.05
CA ALA A 108 4.20 -1.12 -13.38
C ALA A 108 4.35 -0.24 -12.12
N LEU A 109 5.54 -0.21 -11.50
CA LEU A 109 5.81 0.58 -10.29
C LEU A 109 6.01 2.08 -10.56
N GLU A 110 6.60 2.42 -11.71
CA GLU A 110 6.80 3.81 -12.13
C GLU A 110 5.48 4.46 -12.60
N GLU A 111 4.55 3.64 -13.11
CA GLU A 111 3.19 4.03 -13.48
C GLU A 111 2.39 4.52 -12.27
N HIS A 112 2.36 3.75 -11.18
CA HIS A 112 1.65 4.14 -9.95
C HIS A 112 2.22 5.43 -9.34
N ARG A 113 3.55 5.58 -9.33
CA ARG A 113 4.22 6.81 -8.85
C ARG A 113 3.88 8.00 -9.72
N SER A 114 3.78 7.81 -11.04
CA SER A 114 3.40 8.89 -11.96
C SER A 114 1.97 9.39 -11.72
N ILE A 115 1.03 8.49 -11.39
CA ILE A 115 -0.33 8.87 -11.01
C ILE A 115 -0.29 9.69 -9.71
N LYS A 116 0.39 9.19 -8.67
CA LYS A 116 0.55 9.93 -7.41
C LYS A 116 1.12 11.34 -7.61
N LEU A 117 2.24 11.45 -8.33
CA LEU A 117 2.90 12.74 -8.59
C LEU A 117 2.07 13.69 -9.45
N SER A 118 1.16 13.15 -10.27
CA SER A 118 0.31 13.92 -11.19
C SER A 118 -1.13 14.09 -10.70
N THR A 119 -1.43 13.71 -9.46
CA THR A 119 -2.73 13.95 -8.82
C THR A 119 -2.56 15.10 -7.84
N TYR A 120 -3.29 16.19 -8.07
CA TYR A 120 -3.25 17.37 -7.21
C TYR A 120 -4.29 17.31 -6.09
N GLY A 121 -5.56 17.07 -6.47
CA GLY A 121 -6.68 17.07 -5.55
C GLY A 121 -7.60 15.87 -5.71
N ILE A 122 -8.33 15.58 -4.63
CA ILE A 122 -9.34 14.51 -4.56
C ILE A 122 -10.61 15.13 -3.95
N LEU A 123 -11.75 14.97 -4.63
CA LEU A 123 -13.05 15.39 -4.13
C LEU A 123 -13.93 14.15 -3.92
N PHE A 124 -14.14 13.78 -2.66
CA PHE A 124 -15.07 12.71 -2.30
C PHE A 124 -16.51 13.23 -2.32
N MET A 125 -17.42 12.47 -2.92
CA MET A 125 -18.84 12.84 -3.05
C MET A 125 -19.70 11.79 -2.35
N GLY A 126 -20.20 12.10 -1.15
CA GLY A 126 -21.03 11.18 -0.38
C GLY A 126 -20.30 9.85 -0.10
N THR A 127 -18.99 9.90 0.14
CA THR A 127 -18.21 8.69 0.38
C THR A 127 -18.11 8.42 1.89
N PRO A 128 -18.60 7.28 2.38
CA PRO A 128 -18.51 6.97 3.81
C PRO A 128 -17.06 6.64 4.19
N HIS A 129 -16.61 7.26 5.26
CA HIS A 129 -15.34 6.99 5.93
C HIS A 129 -15.61 6.69 7.41
N GLN A 130 -14.70 5.97 8.06
CA GLN A 130 -14.77 5.75 9.50
C GLN A 130 -14.36 7.05 10.20
N GLY A 131 -15.32 7.97 10.33
CA GLY A 131 -15.20 9.18 11.12
C GLY A 131 -14.98 8.92 12.61
N GLY A 132 -14.67 9.97 13.37
CA GLY A 132 -14.40 9.88 14.83
C GLY A 132 -15.61 9.50 15.70
N SER A 133 -16.75 9.10 15.12
CA SER A 133 -18.03 8.92 15.80
C SER A 133 -18.33 7.47 16.23
N GLY A 134 -17.37 6.55 16.17
CA GLY A 134 -17.54 5.16 16.64
C GLY A 134 -18.42 4.27 15.76
N VAL A 135 -18.83 4.73 14.58
CA VAL A 135 -19.60 3.96 13.60
C VAL A 135 -18.63 3.22 12.67
N TYR A 136 -18.83 1.90 12.51
CA TYR A 136 -18.00 1.07 11.64
C TYR A 136 -18.31 1.34 10.17
N LEU A 137 -17.27 1.28 9.31
CA LEU A 137 -17.43 1.50 7.87
C LEU A 137 -18.44 0.51 7.25
N GLY A 138 -18.48 -0.73 7.75
CA GLY A 138 -19.46 -1.73 7.33
C GLY A 138 -20.91 -1.26 7.49
N GLU A 139 -21.27 -0.66 8.64
CA GLU A 139 -22.63 -0.12 8.87
C GLU A 139 -22.97 1.03 7.91
N LEU A 140 -21.99 1.88 7.58
CA LEU A 140 -22.18 2.96 6.61
C LEU A 140 -22.38 2.40 5.20
N MET A 141 -21.59 1.40 4.82
CA MET A 141 -21.73 0.72 3.52
C MET A 141 -23.08 0.00 3.40
N LEU A 142 -23.62 -0.55 4.49
CA LEU A 142 -24.98 -1.11 4.52
C LEU A 142 -26.04 -0.04 4.24
N LYS A 143 -25.90 1.17 4.80
CA LYS A 143 -26.81 2.29 4.50
C LYS A 143 -26.74 2.69 3.04
N VAL A 144 -25.53 2.82 2.48
CA VAL A 144 -25.34 3.10 1.04
C VAL A 144 -26.00 2.01 0.20
N ALA A 145 -25.74 0.74 0.49
CA ALA A 145 -26.32 -0.38 -0.25
C ALA A 145 -27.85 -0.40 -0.20
N SER A 146 -28.46 -0.03 0.94
CA SER A 146 -29.92 -0.02 1.10
C SER A 146 -30.67 0.94 0.16
N ILE A 147 -29.98 1.93 -0.41
CA ILE A 147 -30.54 2.86 -1.40
C ILE A 147 -30.51 2.27 -2.81
N PHE A 148 -29.47 1.48 -3.10
CA PHE A 148 -29.20 1.03 -4.45
C PHE A 148 -29.61 -0.40 -4.69
N VAL A 149 -29.84 -1.23 -3.66
CA VAL A 149 -29.97 -2.69 -3.75
C VAL A 149 -31.23 -3.20 -3.03
N THR A 150 -31.97 -4.12 -3.65
CA THR A 150 -33.03 -4.89 -2.99
C THR A 150 -32.40 -6.03 -2.18
N ALA A 151 -32.71 -6.12 -0.88
CA ALA A 151 -32.06 -7.01 0.10
C ALA A 151 -31.77 -8.44 -0.41
N ASP A 152 -30.52 -8.71 -0.79
CA ASP A 152 -29.98 -10.04 -1.08
C ASP A 152 -28.71 -10.26 -0.21
N ASP A 153 -28.69 -11.37 0.53
CA ASP A 153 -27.63 -11.73 1.47
C ASP A 153 -26.26 -11.92 0.84
N LYS A 154 -26.17 -12.19 -0.48
CA LYS A 154 -24.88 -12.37 -1.17
C LYS A 154 -24.09 -11.07 -1.30
N ILE A 155 -24.79 -9.95 -1.52
CA ILE A 155 -24.18 -8.63 -1.70
C ILE A 155 -23.72 -8.08 -0.35
N LEU A 156 -24.51 -8.31 0.70
CA LEU A 156 -24.15 -7.98 2.08
C LEU A 156 -22.82 -8.64 2.47
N LYS A 157 -22.65 -9.94 2.17
CA LYS A 157 -21.40 -10.66 2.43
C LYS A 157 -20.20 -10.15 1.62
N HIS A 158 -20.43 -9.65 0.40
CA HIS A 158 -19.36 -9.06 -0.42
C HIS A 158 -18.95 -7.70 0.15
N LEU A 159 -19.93 -6.85 0.48
CA LEU A 159 -19.72 -5.54 1.09
C LEU A 159 -19.07 -5.61 2.47
N GLU A 160 -19.43 -6.59 3.31
CA GLU A 160 -18.77 -6.83 4.60
C GLU A 160 -17.28 -7.13 4.40
N ARG A 161 -16.94 -8.03 3.47
CA ARG A 161 -15.54 -8.39 3.17
C ARG A 161 -14.76 -7.21 2.56
N ASP A 162 -15.37 -6.46 1.66
CA ASP A 162 -14.76 -5.25 1.10
C ASP A 162 -14.61 -4.14 2.15
N SER A 163 -15.51 -4.05 3.14
CA SER A 163 -15.44 -3.04 4.20
C SER A 163 -14.24 -3.23 5.12
N GLU A 164 -13.84 -4.46 5.43
CA GLU A 164 -12.61 -4.74 6.19
C GLU A 164 -11.37 -4.28 5.42
N TRP A 165 -11.34 -4.53 4.11
CA TRP A 165 -10.24 -4.08 3.24
C TRP A 165 -10.23 -2.56 3.11
N LEU A 166 -11.39 -1.92 2.92
CA LEU A 166 -11.53 -0.47 2.85
C LEU A 166 -11.09 0.20 4.16
N GLN A 167 -11.41 -0.37 5.32
CA GLN A 167 -10.89 0.10 6.60
C GLN A 167 -9.36 0.04 6.67
N GLN A 168 -8.76 -1.05 6.17
CA GLN A 168 -7.31 -1.16 6.06
C GLN A 168 -6.74 -0.08 5.11
N GLN A 169 -7.40 0.20 3.99
CA GLN A 169 -6.97 1.24 3.04
C GLN A 169 -7.09 2.65 3.60
N LEU A 170 -8.13 2.95 4.40
CA LEU A 170 -8.25 4.26 5.05
C LEU A 170 -7.09 4.53 6.01
N GLY A 171 -6.63 3.50 6.74
CA GLY A 171 -5.41 3.60 7.54
C GLY A 171 -4.14 3.86 6.71
N GLN A 172 -4.10 3.38 5.47
CA GLN A 172 -3.00 3.63 4.52
C GLN A 172 -3.12 4.98 3.78
N TYR A 173 -4.32 5.55 3.70
CA TYR A 173 -4.57 6.87 3.12
C TYR A 173 -4.04 7.99 4.03
N ALA A 174 -4.20 7.90 5.34
CA ALA A 174 -3.83 8.96 6.28
C ALA A 174 -2.34 9.42 6.17
N PRO A 175 -1.34 8.53 6.01
CA PRO A 175 0.05 8.96 5.82
C PRO A 175 0.31 9.70 4.50
N ILE A 176 -0.50 9.43 3.46
CA ILE A 176 -0.32 10.02 2.12
C ILE A 176 -1.32 11.14 1.83
N SER A 177 -2.30 11.38 2.70
CA SER A 177 -3.36 12.38 2.46
C SER A 177 -2.81 13.79 2.36
N ASN A 178 -1.66 14.05 2.98
CA ASN A 178 -0.94 15.33 2.89
C ASN A 178 -0.37 15.63 1.49
N ASP A 179 -0.27 14.62 0.64
CA ASP A 179 0.20 14.79 -0.73
C ASP A 179 -0.92 15.34 -1.65
N PHE A 180 -2.16 15.41 -1.19
CA PHE A 180 -3.32 15.79 -2.00
C PHE A 180 -4.19 16.85 -1.31
N VAL A 181 -4.69 17.83 -2.07
CA VAL A 181 -5.75 18.71 -1.57
C VAL A 181 -7.07 17.93 -1.59
N THR A 182 -7.55 17.54 -0.41
CA THR A 182 -8.71 16.67 -0.28
C THR A 182 -9.95 17.42 0.20
N LYS A 183 -11.04 17.32 -0.56
CA LYS A 183 -12.34 17.91 -0.23
C LYS A 183 -13.37 16.79 0.02
N PHE A 184 -14.23 16.97 1.00
CA PHE A 184 -15.21 15.94 1.41
C PHE A 184 -16.63 16.48 1.32
N ALA A 185 -17.33 16.19 0.22
CA ALA A 185 -18.71 16.57 0.03
C ALA A 185 -19.67 15.58 0.68
N TYR A 186 -20.69 16.10 1.38
CA TYR A 186 -21.69 15.30 2.09
C TYR A 186 -23.10 15.85 1.87
N GLU A 187 -24.10 14.97 1.96
CA GLU A 187 -25.51 15.36 1.85
C GLU A 187 -26.00 16.13 3.08
N MET A 188 -26.95 17.05 2.88
CA MET A 188 -27.61 17.77 3.98
C MET A 188 -28.98 17.21 4.32
N PHE A 189 -29.60 16.46 3.40
CA PHE A 189 -30.95 15.94 3.59
C PHE A 189 -30.97 14.40 3.64
N PRO A 190 -31.82 13.81 4.50
CA PRO A 190 -32.05 12.36 4.49
C PRO A 190 -32.54 11.87 3.13
N THR A 191 -32.10 10.67 2.74
CA THR A 191 -32.60 9.97 1.55
C THR A 191 -33.78 9.10 1.93
N ARG A 192 -34.85 9.15 1.13
CA ARG A 192 -35.99 8.22 1.26
C ARG A 192 -35.61 6.86 0.70
N ILE A 193 -35.71 5.84 1.54
CA ILE A 193 -35.47 4.43 1.18
C ILE A 193 -36.79 3.65 1.14
N ALA A 194 -36.70 2.38 0.75
CA ALA A 194 -37.85 1.47 0.73
C ALA A 194 -38.60 1.47 2.07
N LEU A 195 -39.92 1.25 2.02
CA LEU A 195 -40.84 1.29 3.17
C LEU A 195 -41.04 2.70 3.79
N GLY A 196 -40.67 3.77 3.07
CA GLY A 196 -40.96 5.15 3.48
C GLY A 196 -40.09 5.67 4.64
N LYS A 197 -39.01 4.96 4.99
CA LYS A 197 -38.03 5.44 5.97
C LYS A 197 -37.12 6.48 5.34
N GLU A 198 -36.71 7.46 6.12
CA GLU A 198 -35.72 8.47 5.75
C GLU A 198 -34.43 8.21 6.54
N ILE A 199 -33.30 8.13 5.84
CA ILE A 199 -31.99 7.88 6.46
C ILE A 199 -30.96 8.92 5.99
N MET A 200 -30.11 9.37 6.91
CA MET A 200 -28.87 10.05 6.55
C MET A 200 -27.83 8.98 6.22
N VAL A 201 -27.35 8.95 4.98
CA VAL A 201 -26.53 7.85 4.45
C VAL A 201 -25.10 8.03 4.89
N VAL A 202 -24.55 9.20 4.60
CA VAL A 202 -23.21 9.66 4.91
C VAL A 202 -23.33 11.00 5.66
N PRO A 203 -23.57 10.96 6.98
CA PRO A 203 -23.52 12.17 7.80
C PRO A 203 -22.14 12.82 7.73
N GLN A 204 -22.06 14.15 7.94
CA GLN A 204 -20.82 14.93 7.92
C GLN A 204 -19.67 14.27 8.70
N ALA A 205 -19.96 13.79 9.91
CA ALA A 205 -18.96 13.14 10.77
C ALA A 205 -18.32 11.91 10.12
N SER A 206 -19.05 11.21 9.26
CA SER A 206 -18.56 10.05 8.49
C SER A 206 -17.99 10.41 7.13
N ALA A 207 -18.27 11.60 6.60
CA ALA A 207 -17.74 12.01 5.30
C ALA A 207 -16.25 12.35 5.38
N ILE A 208 -15.78 12.79 6.55
CA ILE A 208 -14.41 13.28 6.76
C ILE A 208 -13.54 12.17 7.36
N VAL A 209 -12.35 11.96 6.79
CA VAL A 209 -11.36 11.03 7.34
C VAL A 209 -10.73 11.62 8.62
N PRO A 210 -10.74 10.92 9.76
CA PRO A 210 -10.09 11.40 10.98
C PRO A 210 -8.60 11.64 10.79
N GLY A 211 -8.10 12.78 11.29
CA GLY A 211 -6.67 13.13 11.19
C GLY A 211 -6.23 13.61 9.81
N ALA A 212 -7.13 13.75 8.84
CA ALA A 212 -6.79 14.37 7.56
C ALA A 212 -6.48 15.86 7.75
N THR A 213 -5.21 16.21 7.63
CA THR A 213 -4.72 17.59 7.52
C THR A 213 -5.21 18.20 6.22
N ASN A 214 -5.68 19.46 6.25
CA ASN A 214 -6.32 20.17 5.12
C ASN A 214 -7.67 19.58 4.64
N ALA A 215 -8.42 18.87 5.50
CA ALA A 215 -9.76 18.40 5.17
C ALA A 215 -10.80 19.53 5.24
N GLU A 216 -11.36 19.90 4.09
CA GLU A 216 -12.47 20.84 4.02
C GLU A 216 -13.79 20.12 3.68
N PRO A 217 -14.80 20.20 4.56
CA PRO A 217 -16.11 19.62 4.30
C PRO A 217 -16.93 20.53 3.39
N VAL A 218 -17.62 19.93 2.40
CA VAL A 218 -18.45 20.63 1.42
C VAL A 218 -19.91 20.18 1.58
N ALA A 219 -20.73 21.01 2.22
CA ALA A 219 -22.14 20.68 2.44
C ALA A 219 -22.96 20.86 1.16
N ILE A 220 -23.57 19.79 0.64
CA ILE A 220 -24.42 19.85 -0.55
C ILE A 220 -25.90 19.82 -0.13
N PRO A 221 -26.71 20.84 -0.48
CA PRO A 221 -28.12 20.92 -0.10
C PRO A 221 -28.98 19.97 -0.95
N ALA A 222 -28.73 18.68 -0.82
CA ALA A 222 -29.41 17.58 -1.50
C ALA A 222 -29.41 16.34 -0.60
N ASP A 223 -30.17 15.32 -1.00
CA ASP A 223 -30.02 13.96 -0.47
C ASP A 223 -28.91 13.19 -1.22
N HIS A 224 -28.61 11.98 -0.77
CA HIS A 224 -27.52 11.17 -1.31
C HIS A 224 -27.74 10.74 -2.77
N LEU A 225 -29.00 10.59 -3.20
CA LEU A 225 -29.35 10.21 -4.57
C LEU A 225 -29.19 11.37 -5.57
N ASN A 226 -29.21 12.61 -5.08
CA ASN A 226 -29.25 13.82 -5.89
C ASN A 226 -28.03 14.73 -5.70
N MET A 227 -27.18 14.52 -4.70
CA MET A 227 -26.02 15.39 -4.41
C MET A 227 -24.96 15.47 -5.51
N VAL A 228 -25.01 14.59 -6.52
CA VAL A 228 -24.09 14.56 -7.67
C VAL A 228 -24.80 14.81 -9.01
N LYS A 229 -26.05 15.28 -8.97
CA LYS A 229 -26.92 15.46 -10.13
C LYS A 229 -27.37 16.91 -10.24
N PHE A 230 -26.83 17.61 -11.22
CA PHE A 230 -27.09 19.03 -11.41
C PHE A 230 -27.72 19.32 -12.77
N ALA A 231 -28.90 19.94 -12.76
CA ALA A 231 -29.64 20.26 -13.99
C ALA A 231 -29.20 21.58 -14.64
N SER A 232 -28.55 22.48 -13.90
CA SER A 232 -28.11 23.78 -14.40
C SER A 232 -26.97 24.37 -13.55
N ARG A 233 -26.29 25.39 -14.10
CA ARG A 233 -25.21 26.12 -13.41
C ARG A 233 -25.69 26.93 -12.20
N GLN A 234 -26.99 27.25 -12.13
CA GLN A 234 -27.61 27.97 -10.99
C GLN A 234 -27.97 27.03 -9.83
N ASN A 235 -27.69 25.73 -9.94
CA ASN A 235 -27.90 24.80 -8.84
C ASN A 235 -26.85 25.07 -7.75
N GLY A 236 -27.27 25.36 -6.51
CA GLY A 236 -26.34 25.66 -5.42
C GLY A 236 -25.38 24.52 -5.06
N GLY A 237 -25.72 23.26 -5.36
CA GLY A 237 -24.79 22.14 -5.27
C GLY A 237 -23.73 22.16 -6.37
N TYR A 238 -24.14 22.49 -7.60
CA TYR A 238 -23.22 22.68 -8.73
C TYR A 238 -22.23 23.81 -8.47
N GLU A 239 -22.71 24.97 -8.03
CA GLU A 239 -21.85 26.14 -7.75
C GLU A 239 -20.75 25.80 -6.74
N LYS A 240 -21.08 25.05 -5.68
CA LYS A 240 -20.10 24.59 -4.70
C LYS A 240 -19.08 23.61 -5.30
N VAL A 241 -19.56 22.58 -6.00
CA VAL A 241 -18.68 21.55 -6.57
C VAL A 241 -17.78 22.12 -7.66
N SER A 242 -18.35 22.86 -8.61
CA SER A 242 -17.62 23.49 -9.70
C SER A 242 -16.66 24.58 -9.21
N GLY A 243 -17.03 25.35 -8.16
CA GLY A 243 -16.13 26.33 -7.54
C GLY A 243 -14.89 25.68 -6.93
N HIS A 244 -15.05 24.59 -6.16
CA HIS A 244 -13.91 23.84 -5.64
C HIS A 244 -13.06 23.21 -6.74
N LEU A 245 -13.67 22.67 -7.80
CA LEU A 245 -12.93 22.13 -8.94
C LEU A 245 -12.14 23.21 -9.69
N GLN A 246 -12.68 24.43 -9.83
CA GLN A 246 -11.98 25.57 -10.44
C GLN A 246 -10.72 25.95 -9.64
N LEU A 247 -10.83 26.07 -8.31
CA LEU A 247 -9.67 26.36 -7.45
C LEU A 247 -8.59 25.28 -7.56
N LEU A 248 -8.99 24.00 -7.54
CA LEU A 248 -8.07 22.88 -7.73
C LEU A 248 -7.40 22.90 -9.11
N ALA A 249 -8.16 23.25 -10.16
CA ALA A 249 -7.66 23.31 -11.53
C ALA A 249 -6.68 24.47 -11.75
N GLU A 250 -6.86 25.59 -11.06
CA GLU A 250 -5.97 26.75 -11.12
C GLU A 250 -4.60 26.46 -10.49
N GLU A 251 -4.58 25.81 -9.32
CA GLU A 251 -3.35 25.55 -8.56
C GLU A 251 -2.59 24.29 -9.04
N ALA A 252 -3.29 23.32 -9.65
CA ALA A 252 -2.70 22.03 -9.99
C ALA A 252 -1.45 22.10 -10.91
N PRO A 253 -1.43 22.88 -12.01
CA PRO A 253 -0.30 22.82 -12.95
C PRO A 253 1.04 23.19 -12.32
N GLU A 254 1.09 24.24 -11.50
CA GLU A 254 2.32 24.70 -10.83
C GLU A 254 2.76 23.69 -9.77
N ALA A 255 1.86 23.26 -8.89
CA ALA A 255 2.17 22.32 -7.83
C ALA A 255 2.67 20.97 -8.37
N ILE A 256 2.04 20.46 -9.43
CA ILE A 256 2.45 19.22 -10.09
C ILE A 256 3.78 19.42 -10.82
N GLY A 257 3.99 20.56 -11.49
CA GLY A 257 5.27 20.94 -12.09
C GLY A 257 6.42 20.89 -11.08
N ALA A 258 6.25 21.54 -9.92
CA ALA A 258 7.23 21.54 -8.84
C ALA A 258 7.53 20.13 -8.31
N ARG A 259 6.51 19.28 -8.13
CA ARG A 259 6.70 17.87 -7.72
C ARG A 259 7.53 17.08 -8.73
N TRP A 260 7.27 17.27 -10.02
CA TRP A 260 8.01 16.61 -11.10
C TRP A 260 9.44 17.15 -11.24
N GLU A 261 9.66 18.44 -11.04
CA GLU A 261 11.00 19.03 -11.01
C GLU A 261 11.82 18.47 -9.87
N GLU A 262 11.27 18.43 -8.66
CA GLU A 262 11.95 17.86 -7.48
C GLU A 262 12.26 16.37 -7.70
N GLN A 263 11.29 15.61 -8.23
CA GLN A 263 11.50 14.22 -8.62
C GLN A 263 12.61 14.08 -9.68
N GLY A 264 12.68 15.03 -10.62
CA GLY A 264 13.73 15.11 -11.63
C GLY A 264 15.11 15.41 -11.04
N ARG A 265 15.19 16.31 -10.05
CA ARG A 265 16.42 16.60 -9.29
C ARG A 265 16.89 15.37 -8.52
N ILE A 266 15.98 14.69 -7.83
CA ILE A 266 16.27 13.43 -7.12
C ILE A 266 16.79 12.38 -8.11
N ARG A 267 16.12 12.19 -9.25
CA ARG A 267 16.58 11.25 -10.29
C ARG A 267 17.94 11.62 -10.86
N LYS A 268 18.20 12.89 -11.15
CA LYS A 268 19.50 13.36 -11.64
C LYS A 268 20.60 13.19 -10.60
N ALA A 269 20.30 13.45 -9.33
CA ALA A 269 21.21 13.18 -8.22
C ALA A 269 21.52 11.68 -8.10
N GLN A 270 20.51 10.82 -8.24
CA GLN A 270 20.67 9.36 -8.29
C GLN A 270 21.42 8.86 -9.54
N ALA A 271 21.31 9.55 -10.68
CA ALA A 271 21.99 9.18 -11.92
C ALA A 271 23.46 9.62 -11.97
N ASN A 272 23.82 10.70 -11.27
CA ASN A 272 25.17 11.27 -11.25
C ASN A 272 26.08 10.62 -10.19
N VAL A 273 25.53 9.86 -9.25
CA VAL A 273 26.32 9.05 -8.32
C VAL A 273 26.25 7.60 -8.79
N LYS A 274 27.33 7.10 -9.39
CA LYS A 274 27.48 5.66 -9.68
C LYS A 274 27.79 4.94 -8.36
N GLU A 275 26.82 4.98 -7.44
CA GLU A 275 26.79 4.12 -6.26
C GLU A 275 26.80 2.69 -6.78
N ASP A 276 27.82 1.91 -6.42
CA ASP A 276 27.85 0.48 -6.69
C ASP A 276 26.91 -0.30 -5.76
N PHE A 277 26.27 0.42 -4.83
CA PHE A 277 25.36 -0.07 -3.79
C PHE A 277 25.99 -1.14 -2.87
N THR A 278 27.33 -1.19 -2.85
CA THR A 278 28.12 -2.03 -1.95
C THR A 278 28.24 -1.42 -0.56
N VAL A 279 27.72 -2.12 0.44
CA VAL A 279 27.89 -1.77 1.85
C VAL A 279 28.58 -2.94 2.55
N PRO A 280 29.68 -2.71 3.30
CA PRO A 280 30.38 -3.78 4.00
C PRO A 280 29.43 -4.66 4.82
N PHE A 281 29.64 -5.96 4.88
CA PHE A 281 28.80 -6.83 5.71
C PHE A 281 29.06 -6.58 7.21
N SER A 282 28.01 -6.51 8.03
CA SER A 282 28.14 -6.38 9.50
C SER A 282 26.97 -7.05 10.21
N LEU A 283 27.30 -7.77 11.28
CA LEU A 283 26.36 -8.33 12.26
C LEU A 283 26.48 -7.65 13.63
N SER A 284 27.04 -6.44 13.68
CA SER A 284 27.22 -5.71 14.93
C SER A 284 25.92 -5.64 15.74
N GLY A 285 25.96 -6.15 16.98
CA GLY A 285 24.81 -6.19 17.88
C GLY A 285 23.86 -7.40 17.69
N ILE A 286 24.14 -8.30 16.75
CA ILE A 286 23.38 -9.54 16.56
C ILE A 286 24.11 -10.68 17.29
N PRO A 287 23.43 -11.43 18.19
CA PRO A 287 24.03 -12.57 18.86
C PRO A 287 24.48 -13.63 17.84
N GLU A 288 25.74 -14.03 17.88
CA GLU A 288 26.29 -15.09 17.03
C GLU A 288 26.60 -16.33 17.86
N THR A 289 26.36 -17.50 17.27
CA THR A 289 26.81 -18.78 17.83
C THR A 289 28.13 -19.18 17.17
N GLU A 290 29.08 -19.65 17.98
CA GLU A 290 30.41 -20.07 17.48
C GLU A 290 30.32 -21.30 16.57
N LYS A 291 29.39 -22.21 16.88
CA LYS A 291 29.11 -23.41 16.08
C LYS A 291 27.61 -23.53 15.81
N PHE A 292 27.22 -23.31 14.56
CA PHE A 292 25.88 -23.63 14.09
C PHE A 292 25.82 -25.10 13.65
N ILE A 293 24.85 -25.85 14.17
CA ILE A 293 24.77 -27.31 14.00
C ILE A 293 23.40 -27.68 13.41
N GLY A 294 23.44 -28.56 12.40
CA GLY A 294 22.25 -29.08 11.74
C GLY A 294 21.62 -28.09 10.75
N ARG A 295 20.31 -28.26 10.51
CA ARG A 295 19.47 -27.38 9.69
C ARG A 295 19.85 -27.24 8.21
N LYS A 296 20.59 -28.21 7.66
CA LYS A 296 21.00 -28.20 6.25
C LYS A 296 19.81 -28.19 5.29
N GLU A 297 18.75 -28.90 5.64
CA GLU A 297 17.52 -28.94 4.84
C GLU A 297 16.83 -27.56 4.81
N GLU A 298 16.69 -26.89 5.96
CA GLU A 298 16.12 -25.55 6.03
C GLU A 298 16.99 -24.53 5.31
N LEU A 299 18.32 -24.57 5.45
CA LEU A 299 19.25 -23.71 4.68
C LEU A 299 19.08 -23.91 3.17
N GLY A 300 18.96 -25.17 2.72
CA GLY A 300 18.68 -25.51 1.32
C GLY A 300 17.37 -24.89 0.83
N LYS A 301 16.29 -25.01 1.61
CA LYS A 301 14.98 -24.41 1.28
C LYS A 301 15.04 -22.89 1.21
N ILE A 302 15.80 -22.23 2.10
CA ILE A 302 15.98 -20.76 2.04
C ILE A 302 16.70 -20.39 0.74
N LYS A 303 17.77 -21.11 0.40
CA LYS A 303 18.53 -20.89 -0.84
C LYS A 303 17.64 -21.06 -2.08
N GLU A 304 16.92 -22.17 -2.18
CA GLU A 304 15.97 -22.43 -3.28
C GLU A 304 14.86 -21.38 -3.34
N ALA A 305 14.41 -20.89 -2.18
CA ALA A 305 13.38 -19.86 -2.14
C ALA A 305 13.85 -18.53 -2.74
N PHE A 306 15.14 -18.20 -2.59
CA PHE A 306 15.79 -17.02 -3.18
C PHE A 306 16.37 -17.25 -4.58
N GLN A 307 16.38 -18.49 -5.11
CA GLN A 307 16.77 -18.77 -6.49
C GLN A 307 15.66 -18.30 -7.45
N GLY A 308 15.88 -17.12 -8.02
CA GLY A 308 15.12 -16.54 -9.13
C GLY A 308 16.06 -15.71 -10.00
N ASP A 309 15.61 -15.27 -11.17
CA ASP A 309 16.40 -14.48 -12.13
C ASP A 309 16.62 -13.01 -11.69
N GLY A 310 16.24 -12.66 -10.46
CA GLY A 310 16.31 -11.30 -9.92
C GLY A 310 15.25 -10.33 -10.45
N SER A 311 14.29 -10.81 -11.26
CA SER A 311 13.19 -9.99 -11.81
C SER A 311 12.04 -9.74 -10.83
N GLN A 312 12.00 -10.47 -9.71
CA GLN A 312 10.95 -10.38 -8.69
C GLN A 312 11.50 -10.39 -7.26
N ARG A 313 10.83 -9.67 -6.36
CA ARG A 313 11.16 -9.63 -4.93
C ARG A 313 10.88 -10.98 -4.31
N ALA A 314 11.93 -11.65 -3.85
CA ALA A 314 11.81 -12.86 -3.08
C ALA A 314 11.64 -12.51 -1.58
N VAL A 315 10.52 -12.96 -1.01
CA VAL A 315 10.26 -12.86 0.45
C VAL A 315 10.24 -14.28 1.02
N VAL A 316 11.08 -14.53 2.01
CA VAL A 316 11.19 -15.81 2.71
C VAL A 316 10.89 -15.63 4.18
N LEU A 317 10.01 -16.47 4.72
CA LEU A 317 9.61 -16.45 6.12
C LEU A 317 10.15 -17.69 6.83
N LEU A 318 11.00 -17.48 7.84
CA LEU A 318 11.37 -18.49 8.81
C LEU A 318 10.32 -18.46 9.92
N HIS A 319 9.51 -19.51 10.00
CA HIS A 319 8.48 -19.63 11.03
C HIS A 319 8.76 -20.81 11.95
N GLY A 320 8.44 -20.66 13.23
CA GLY A 320 8.66 -21.70 14.23
C GLY A 320 8.56 -21.16 15.65
N LEU A 321 8.59 -22.07 16.62
CA LEU A 321 8.44 -21.75 18.04
C LEU A 321 9.51 -20.77 18.56
N GLY A 322 9.24 -20.13 19.69
CA GLY A 322 10.24 -19.31 20.40
C GLY A 322 11.48 -20.16 20.75
N GLY A 323 12.67 -19.58 20.62
CA GLY A 323 13.93 -20.28 20.95
C GLY A 323 14.36 -21.39 19.99
N ILE A 324 13.58 -21.71 18.94
CA ILE A 324 13.89 -22.84 18.02
C ILE A 324 15.11 -22.61 17.10
N GLY A 325 15.71 -21.42 17.13
CA GLY A 325 16.91 -21.08 16.36
C GLY A 325 16.69 -20.30 15.05
N LYS A 326 15.53 -19.67 14.83
CA LYS A 326 15.23 -18.91 13.60
C LYS A 326 16.24 -17.80 13.30
N THR A 327 16.55 -16.98 14.30
CA THR A 327 17.54 -15.89 14.19
C THR A 327 18.92 -16.45 13.82
N GLN A 328 19.37 -17.52 14.48
CA GLN A 328 20.66 -18.16 14.17
C GLN A 328 20.70 -18.82 12.78
N LEU A 329 19.58 -19.37 12.33
CA LEU A 329 19.43 -19.88 10.97
C LEU A 329 19.55 -18.75 9.93
N ALA A 330 18.92 -17.61 10.19
CA ALA A 330 19.05 -16.42 9.33
C ALA A 330 20.48 -15.87 9.31
N VAL A 331 21.13 -15.74 10.48
CA VAL A 331 22.55 -15.35 10.60
C VAL A 331 23.44 -16.27 9.77
N THR A 332 23.26 -17.59 9.90
CA THR A 332 24.07 -18.58 9.19
C THR A 332 23.89 -18.46 7.68
N PHE A 333 22.64 -18.40 7.21
CA PHE A 333 22.33 -18.23 5.79
C PHE A 333 23.00 -16.98 5.21
N VAL A 334 22.87 -15.86 5.90
CA VAL A 334 23.45 -14.58 5.51
C VAL A 334 24.97 -14.64 5.46
N LYS A 335 25.63 -15.25 6.45
CA LYS A 335 27.11 -15.40 6.47
C LYS A 335 27.62 -16.22 5.29
N GLU A 336 26.92 -17.30 4.95
CA GLU A 336 27.25 -18.18 3.82
C GLU A 336 27.05 -17.51 2.46
N HIS A 337 26.07 -16.60 2.34
CA HIS A 337 25.69 -15.97 1.07
C HIS A 337 26.07 -14.50 0.97
N ARG A 338 26.82 -13.95 1.92
CA ARG A 338 27.12 -12.51 2.03
C ARG A 338 27.69 -11.92 0.74
N ASP A 339 28.54 -12.66 0.03
CA ASP A 339 29.22 -12.21 -1.18
C ASP A 339 28.30 -12.16 -2.41
N THR A 340 27.08 -12.71 -2.31
CA THR A 340 26.05 -12.63 -3.36
C THR A 340 25.35 -11.26 -3.37
N TYR A 341 25.28 -10.63 -2.20
CA TYR A 341 24.56 -9.39 -1.98
C TYR A 341 25.53 -8.20 -1.94
N SER A 342 25.12 -7.06 -2.50
CA SER A 342 25.88 -5.80 -2.40
C SER A 342 25.74 -5.17 -1.02
N ALA A 343 24.59 -5.35 -0.37
CA ALA A 343 24.34 -4.82 0.97
C ALA A 343 23.39 -5.74 1.75
N ILE A 344 23.63 -5.88 3.06
CA ILE A 344 22.77 -6.65 3.96
C ILE A 344 22.47 -5.83 5.20
N PHE A 345 21.18 -5.69 5.51
CA PHE A 345 20.71 -4.92 6.65
C PHE A 345 19.85 -5.78 7.56
N TRP A 346 20.19 -5.79 8.84
CA TRP A 346 19.43 -6.45 9.88
C TRP A 346 18.52 -5.42 10.58
N LEU A 347 17.22 -5.70 10.59
CA LEU A 347 16.19 -4.81 11.11
C LEU A 347 15.46 -5.50 12.26
N ASN A 348 15.39 -4.81 13.41
CA ASN A 348 14.68 -5.32 14.58
C ASN A 348 13.18 -5.05 14.44
N GLY A 349 12.42 -6.10 14.19
CA GLY A 349 10.99 -6.07 13.98
C GLY A 349 10.13 -6.36 15.22
N LYS A 350 10.71 -6.31 16.43
CA LYS A 350 9.98 -6.60 17.68
C LYS A 350 8.68 -5.78 17.81
N ASN A 351 8.74 -4.50 17.46
CA ASN A 351 7.60 -3.59 17.32
C ASN A 351 7.93 -2.51 16.28
N GLU A 352 6.93 -1.70 15.92
CA GLU A 352 7.05 -0.69 14.88
C GLU A 352 8.15 0.35 15.17
N ASP A 353 8.26 0.83 16.40
CA ASP A 353 9.27 1.80 16.80
C ASP A 353 10.70 1.24 16.64
N THR A 354 10.94 0.01 17.11
CA THR A 354 12.26 -0.64 16.95
C THR A 354 12.64 -0.85 15.49
N LEU A 355 11.63 -1.08 14.63
CA LEU A 355 11.84 -1.22 13.20
C LEU A 355 12.23 0.13 12.59
N LYS A 356 11.46 1.19 12.87
CA LYS A 356 11.74 2.57 12.45
C LYS A 356 13.14 3.02 12.90
N GLN A 357 13.54 2.73 14.13
CA GLN A 357 14.88 3.02 14.62
C GLN A 357 15.97 2.23 13.88
N SER A 358 15.69 0.99 13.45
CA SER A 358 16.63 0.22 12.62
C SER A 358 16.86 0.89 11.25
N PHE A 359 15.84 1.53 10.67
CA PHE A 359 15.99 2.35 9.46
C PHE A 359 16.85 3.60 9.71
N ALA A 360 16.75 4.24 10.87
CA ALA A 360 17.61 5.37 11.24
C ALA A 360 19.09 4.96 11.39
N VAL A 361 19.35 3.79 11.97
CA VAL A 361 20.71 3.22 12.03
C VAL A 361 21.22 2.93 10.61
N MET A 362 20.37 2.34 9.76
CA MET A 362 20.68 2.06 8.37
C MET A 362 21.00 3.34 7.57
N ALA A 363 20.24 4.41 7.75
CA ALA A 363 20.46 5.70 7.11
C ALA A 363 21.82 6.29 7.44
N ASN A 364 22.17 6.34 8.72
CA ASN A 364 23.46 6.83 9.18
C ASN A 364 24.63 6.00 8.63
N ARG A 365 24.44 4.67 8.54
CA ARG A 365 25.43 3.78 7.95
C ARG A 365 25.61 4.04 6.47
N LEU A 366 24.52 4.11 5.72
CA LEU A 366 24.53 4.36 4.29
C LEU A 366 25.17 5.71 3.96
N TYR A 367 24.87 6.76 4.73
CA TYR A 367 25.47 8.07 4.53
C TYR A 367 26.98 8.08 4.77
N LYS A 368 27.50 7.26 5.70
CA LYS A 368 28.95 7.12 5.91
C LYS A 368 29.65 6.47 4.72
N GLU A 369 29.02 5.47 4.08
CA GLU A 369 29.56 4.82 2.89
C GLU A 369 29.42 5.71 1.65
N TYR A 370 28.35 6.51 1.59
CA TYR A 370 28.01 7.36 0.45
C TYR A 370 27.75 8.82 0.87
N PRO A 371 28.77 9.55 1.36
CA PRO A 371 28.61 10.90 1.89
C PRO A 371 28.23 11.92 0.81
N SER A 372 28.54 11.64 -0.47
CA SER A 372 28.16 12.49 -1.60
C SER A 372 26.70 12.30 -2.04
N SER A 373 25.99 11.32 -1.48
CA SER A 373 24.60 11.03 -1.83
C SER A 373 23.66 12.04 -1.16
N ALA A 374 23.08 12.94 -1.96
CA ALA A 374 22.14 13.94 -1.45
C ALA A 374 20.93 13.29 -0.75
N LEU A 375 20.44 12.17 -1.30
CA LEU A 375 19.32 11.42 -0.72
C LEU A 375 19.66 10.87 0.68
N LEU A 376 20.84 10.25 0.83
CA LEU A 376 21.26 9.67 2.10
C LEU A 376 21.62 10.75 3.12
N ARG A 377 22.14 11.90 2.67
CA ARG A 377 22.33 13.08 3.52
C ARG A 377 21.00 13.56 4.10
N THR A 378 19.96 13.70 3.27
CA THR A 378 18.61 14.04 3.73
C THR A 378 18.09 13.05 4.77
N ALA A 379 18.32 11.74 4.57
CA ALA A 379 17.94 10.73 5.56
C ALA A 379 18.74 10.84 6.86
N ALA A 380 20.05 11.10 6.80
CA ALA A 380 20.90 11.21 7.98
C ALA A 380 20.65 12.48 8.81
N GLU A 381 20.24 13.57 8.16
CA GLU A 381 19.93 14.86 8.81
C GLU A 381 18.47 14.98 9.25
N ALA A 382 17.58 14.10 8.78
CA ALA A 382 16.17 14.11 9.13
C ALA A 382 15.95 13.83 10.63
N LYS A 383 15.06 14.62 11.24
CA LYS A 383 14.63 14.40 12.64
C LYS A 383 13.42 13.47 12.74
N ASP A 384 12.61 13.43 11.68
CA ASP A 384 11.43 12.58 11.60
C ASP A 384 11.82 11.19 11.06
N VAL A 385 11.62 10.17 11.87
CA VAL A 385 11.98 8.79 11.54
C VAL A 385 11.11 8.24 10.40
N ASP A 386 9.88 8.71 10.25
CA ASP A 386 9.03 8.29 9.13
C ASP A 386 9.57 8.78 7.79
N GLN A 387 10.06 10.02 7.75
CA GLN A 387 10.77 10.55 6.58
C GLN A 387 12.06 9.76 6.28
N ILE A 388 12.78 9.31 7.32
CA ILE A 388 13.95 8.44 7.15
C ILE A 388 13.55 7.13 6.48
N VAL A 389 12.50 6.46 6.99
CA VAL A 389 12.00 5.20 6.41
C VAL A 389 11.66 5.37 4.93
N VAL A 390 10.92 6.43 4.59
CA VAL A 390 10.58 6.75 3.19
C VAL A 390 11.83 6.91 2.34
N THR A 391 12.81 7.69 2.80
CA THR A 391 14.04 8.00 2.05
C THR A 391 14.90 6.76 1.84
N ILE A 392 15.02 5.89 2.84
CA ILE A 392 15.80 4.64 2.73
C ILE A 392 15.11 3.62 1.83
N ARG A 393 13.77 3.53 1.87
CA ARG A 393 13.01 2.72 0.92
C ARG A 393 13.20 3.20 -0.52
N GLN A 394 13.35 4.51 -0.73
CA GLN A 394 13.68 5.06 -2.04
C GLN A 394 15.09 4.66 -2.50
N TRP A 395 16.09 4.71 -1.61
CA TRP A 395 17.45 4.26 -1.92
C TRP A 395 17.49 2.77 -2.30
N LEU A 396 16.80 1.91 -1.56
CA LEU A 396 16.64 0.49 -1.87
C LEU A 396 15.89 0.23 -3.19
N SER A 397 15.05 1.18 -3.59
CA SER A 397 14.28 1.12 -4.84
C SER A 397 15.01 1.73 -6.03
N ALA A 398 16.27 2.17 -5.86
CA ALA A 398 17.06 2.71 -6.95
C ALA A 398 17.26 1.63 -8.04
N LYS A 399 17.15 2.05 -9.30
CA LYS A 399 17.08 1.13 -10.45
C LYS A 399 18.21 0.11 -10.53
N GLU A 400 19.44 0.54 -10.23
CA GLU A 400 20.62 -0.34 -10.30
C GLU A 400 20.91 -1.04 -8.95
N ASN A 401 20.07 -0.81 -7.93
CA ASN A 401 20.20 -1.37 -6.59
C ASN A 401 19.30 -2.61 -6.40
N HIS A 402 19.73 -3.75 -6.97
CA HIS A 402 18.91 -4.97 -7.00
C HIS A 402 19.48 -6.14 -6.17
N ARG A 403 20.69 -6.02 -5.63
CA ARG A 403 21.39 -7.10 -4.88
C ARG A 403 21.45 -6.86 -3.38
N TRP A 404 20.52 -6.11 -2.79
CA TRP A 404 20.45 -5.97 -1.34
C TRP A 404 19.63 -7.10 -0.69
N MET A 405 19.88 -7.34 0.60
CA MET A 405 19.04 -8.16 1.46
C MET A 405 18.60 -7.39 2.71
N LEU A 406 17.30 -7.46 3.02
CA LEU A 406 16.75 -7.03 4.30
C LEU A 406 16.40 -8.25 5.15
N VAL A 407 16.89 -8.29 6.39
CA VAL A 407 16.51 -9.30 7.38
C VAL A 407 15.63 -8.63 8.43
N PHE A 408 14.34 -8.89 8.40
CA PHE A 408 13.39 -8.47 9.44
C PHE A 408 13.31 -9.55 10.51
N ASP A 409 14.00 -9.35 11.63
CA ASP A 409 14.01 -10.32 12.72
C ASP A 409 12.92 -9.99 13.73
N ASN A 410 12.30 -11.03 14.31
CA ASN A 410 11.36 -10.93 15.42
C ASN A 410 10.00 -10.26 15.09
N ILE A 411 9.45 -10.49 13.89
CA ILE A 411 8.11 -10.03 13.47
C ILE A 411 7.02 -10.91 14.09
N ASP A 412 6.83 -10.81 15.41
CA ASP A 412 5.96 -11.72 16.14
C ASP A 412 4.52 -11.24 16.32
N ASN A 413 4.28 -9.94 16.18
CA ASN A 413 2.96 -9.32 16.32
C ASN A 413 2.51 -8.60 15.03
N PRO A 414 2.30 -9.33 13.92
CA PRO A 414 1.87 -8.71 12.67
C PRO A 414 0.40 -8.26 12.76
N LYS A 415 0.10 -7.09 12.18
CA LYS A 415 -1.28 -6.63 11.98
C LYS A 415 -1.95 -7.50 10.90
N LEU A 416 -2.90 -8.32 11.32
CA LEU A 416 -3.66 -9.25 10.47
C LEU A 416 -5.15 -9.18 10.86
N PRO A 417 -6.09 -9.60 9.99
CA PRO A 417 -7.51 -9.65 10.34
C PRO A 417 -7.74 -10.43 11.63
N GLY A 418 -8.48 -9.85 12.58
CA GLY A 418 -8.70 -10.42 13.92
C GLY A 418 -7.49 -10.37 14.87
N ASN A 419 -6.45 -9.58 14.57
CA ASN A 419 -5.44 -9.16 15.56
C ASN A 419 -5.70 -7.71 15.98
N GLU A 420 -6.42 -7.55 17.09
CA GLU A 420 -6.84 -6.26 17.65
C GLU A 420 -5.76 -5.61 18.53
N ASP A 421 -4.61 -6.24 18.71
CA ASP A 421 -3.52 -5.67 19.49
C ASP A 421 -3.13 -4.29 18.93
N PRO A 422 -3.18 -3.21 19.74
CA PRO A 422 -2.77 -1.87 19.32
C PRO A 422 -1.30 -1.76 18.94
N GLN A 423 -0.44 -2.65 19.43
CA GLN A 423 0.99 -2.70 19.09
C GLN A 423 1.27 -3.54 17.84
N ALA A 424 0.26 -4.19 17.26
CA ALA A 424 0.43 -4.94 16.02
C ALA A 424 0.58 -3.97 14.85
N TYR A 425 1.56 -4.23 13.98
CA TYR A 425 1.85 -3.38 12.82
C TYR A 425 2.06 -4.22 11.55
N ASP A 426 1.87 -3.59 10.40
CA ASP A 426 2.04 -4.26 9.11
C ASP A 426 3.46 -4.05 8.58
N VAL A 427 4.30 -5.08 8.70
CA VAL A 427 5.69 -5.07 8.21
C VAL A 427 5.81 -4.76 6.71
N ARG A 428 4.76 -5.02 5.91
CA ARG A 428 4.78 -4.75 4.45
C ARG A 428 4.90 -3.26 4.13
N LEU A 429 4.47 -2.38 5.04
CA LEU A 429 4.60 -0.93 4.89
C LEU A 429 6.07 -0.48 4.88
N TYR A 430 6.98 -1.32 5.36
CA TYR A 430 8.42 -1.07 5.42
C TYR A 430 9.18 -1.70 4.26
N PHE A 431 8.51 -2.40 3.35
CA PHE A 431 9.16 -2.94 2.17
C PHE A 431 9.45 -1.83 1.15
N PRO A 432 10.55 -1.90 0.40
CA PRO A 432 10.80 -0.97 -0.70
C PRO A 432 9.64 -0.95 -1.71
N GLU A 433 9.58 0.06 -2.57
CA GLU A 433 8.58 0.08 -3.64
C GLU A 433 9.02 -0.88 -4.75
N ALA A 434 10.24 -0.75 -5.26
CA ALA A 434 10.71 -1.55 -6.39
C ALA A 434 10.79 -3.05 -6.07
N TYR A 435 10.21 -3.89 -6.93
CA TYR A 435 10.05 -5.33 -6.70
C TYR A 435 11.34 -6.15 -6.96
N GLN A 436 12.47 -5.63 -6.46
CA GLN A 436 13.81 -6.22 -6.51
C GLN A 436 14.33 -6.47 -5.08
N GLY A 437 15.51 -7.09 -4.98
CA GLY A 437 16.14 -7.42 -3.71
C GLY A 437 15.53 -8.65 -3.01
N SER A 438 16.14 -9.03 -1.88
CA SER A 438 15.74 -10.19 -1.09
C SER A 438 15.29 -9.78 0.32
N ILE A 439 14.20 -10.38 0.80
CA ILE A 439 13.69 -10.16 2.14
C ILE A 439 13.62 -11.49 2.89
N LEU A 440 14.30 -11.56 4.02
CA LEU A 440 14.23 -12.68 4.97
C LEU A 440 13.53 -12.20 6.24
N ILE A 441 12.56 -12.96 6.73
CA ILE A 441 11.75 -12.59 7.90
C ILE A 441 11.77 -13.73 8.91
N THR A 442 11.98 -13.43 10.18
CA THR A 442 11.78 -14.40 11.27
C THR A 442 10.52 -14.07 12.05
N THR A 443 9.71 -15.09 12.35
CA THR A 443 8.44 -14.89 13.07
C THR A 443 8.01 -16.15 13.85
N ARG A 444 7.32 -15.96 14.97
CA ARG A 444 6.54 -16.99 15.68
C ARG A 444 5.12 -17.12 15.14
N SER A 445 4.63 -16.11 14.42
CA SER A 445 3.25 -16.10 13.90
C SER A 445 3.11 -17.05 12.71
N SER A 446 2.30 -18.09 12.88
CA SER A 446 1.92 -19.00 11.78
C SER A 446 0.95 -18.37 10.78
N ARG A 447 0.31 -17.25 11.17
CA ARG A 447 -0.72 -16.53 10.40
C ARG A 447 -0.13 -15.58 9.35
N LEU A 448 1.14 -15.20 9.47
CA LEU A 448 1.80 -14.32 8.50
C LEU A 448 2.13 -15.09 7.21
N LYS A 449 1.56 -14.66 6.07
CA LYS A 449 1.70 -15.32 4.75
C LYS A 449 2.03 -14.30 3.66
N ILE A 450 3.26 -13.77 3.69
CA ILE A 450 3.71 -12.72 2.75
C ILE A 450 4.83 -13.16 1.80
N GLY A 451 5.12 -14.47 1.75
CA GLY A 451 6.21 -15.04 0.95
C GLY A 451 6.33 -16.56 1.10
N LYS A 452 7.43 -17.14 0.59
CA LYS A 452 7.73 -18.57 0.74
C LYS A 452 8.02 -18.88 2.21
N VAL A 453 7.33 -19.87 2.75
CA VAL A 453 7.39 -20.21 4.18
C VAL A 453 8.33 -21.40 4.40
N VAL A 454 9.36 -21.22 5.22
CA VAL A 454 10.28 -22.28 5.67
C VAL A 454 10.00 -22.58 7.14
N SER A 455 9.47 -23.78 7.40
CA SER A 455 9.19 -24.26 8.75
C SER A 455 10.46 -24.67 9.48
N VAL A 456 10.79 -23.96 10.56
CA VAL A 456 11.86 -24.35 11.48
C VAL A 456 11.24 -25.26 12.56
N ARG A 457 11.47 -26.56 12.42
CA ARG A 457 10.89 -27.61 13.30
C ARG A 457 11.81 -27.93 14.48
N LYS A 458 11.45 -28.86 15.35
CA LYS A 458 12.43 -29.43 16.29
C LYS A 458 13.51 -30.17 15.49
N LEU A 459 14.73 -30.21 16.03
CA LEU A 459 15.78 -31.08 15.46
C LEU A 459 15.29 -32.52 15.57
N VAL A 460 15.59 -33.33 14.56
CA VAL A 460 15.15 -34.74 14.48
C VAL A 460 16.29 -35.67 14.84
N ASP A 461 17.54 -35.28 14.59
CA ASP A 461 18.71 -36.06 14.96
C ASP A 461 19.21 -35.68 16.35
N ILE A 462 19.07 -36.61 17.30
CA ILE A 462 19.55 -36.46 18.68
C ILE A 462 21.03 -36.09 18.75
N ARG A 463 21.84 -36.53 17.78
CA ARG A 463 23.28 -36.21 17.71
C ARG A 463 23.50 -34.71 17.52
N GLU A 464 22.63 -34.03 16.79
CA GLU A 464 22.68 -32.57 16.62
C GLU A 464 22.39 -31.86 17.94
N SER A 465 21.41 -32.33 18.71
CA SER A 465 21.12 -31.79 20.05
C SER A 465 22.28 -32.00 21.04
N ILE A 466 22.89 -33.19 21.04
CA ILE A 466 24.08 -33.48 21.85
C ILE A 466 25.26 -32.59 21.44
N ALA A 467 25.46 -32.39 20.15
CA ALA A 467 26.52 -31.53 19.64
C ALA A 467 26.32 -30.05 20.02
N ILE A 468 25.08 -29.55 19.98
CA ILE A 468 24.74 -28.19 20.46
C ILE A 468 25.05 -28.05 21.94
N LEU A 469 24.58 -28.97 22.78
CA LEU A 469 24.87 -28.99 24.21
C LEU A 469 26.37 -29.06 24.50
N SER A 470 27.11 -29.85 23.71
CA SER A 470 28.56 -29.97 23.85
C SER A 470 29.29 -28.68 23.51
N SER A 471 28.90 -28.02 22.40
CA SER A 471 29.48 -26.75 22.00
C SER A 471 29.20 -25.61 22.99
N THR A 472 28.02 -25.61 23.62
CA THR A 472 27.57 -24.51 24.50
C THR A 472 28.01 -24.67 25.94
N SER A 473 28.19 -25.90 26.43
CA SER A 473 28.60 -26.18 27.81
C SER A 473 30.12 -26.26 28.01
N GLY A 474 30.91 -26.33 26.93
CA GLY A 474 32.36 -26.49 26.98
C GLY A 474 32.83 -27.84 27.54
N ARG A 475 31.92 -28.81 27.76
CA ARG A 475 32.26 -30.13 28.30
C ARG A 475 32.67 -31.09 27.19
N VAL A 476 33.78 -31.79 27.39
CA VAL A 476 34.32 -32.80 26.48
C VAL A 476 33.70 -34.17 26.82
N ASN A 477 33.36 -34.99 25.80
CA ASN A 477 32.80 -36.36 25.93
C ASN A 477 31.37 -36.49 26.50
N LEU A 478 30.48 -35.51 26.27
CA LEU A 478 29.06 -35.58 26.69
C LEU A 478 28.27 -36.71 26.01
N ASP A 479 28.70 -37.13 24.82
CA ASP A 479 28.16 -38.25 24.04
C ASP A 479 28.33 -39.62 24.74
N ARG A 480 29.22 -39.71 25.73
CA ARG A 480 29.49 -40.96 26.50
C ARG A 480 28.70 -41.07 27.81
N GLY A 481 27.96 -40.03 28.21
CA GLY A 481 27.20 -40.01 29.46
C GLY A 481 25.75 -40.49 29.28
N ILE A 482 25.41 -41.64 29.87
CA ILE A 482 24.06 -42.25 29.79
C ILE A 482 22.95 -41.26 30.21
N HIS A 483 23.19 -40.44 31.23
CA HIS A 483 22.21 -39.47 31.73
C HIS A 483 21.90 -38.33 30.75
N ILE A 484 22.83 -37.95 29.87
CA ILE A 484 22.63 -36.88 28.89
C ILE A 484 21.81 -37.38 27.71
N VAL A 485 22.05 -38.60 27.25
CA VAL A 485 21.24 -39.22 26.19
C VAL A 485 19.78 -39.34 26.64
N VAL A 486 19.54 -39.77 27.89
CA VAL A 486 18.20 -39.85 28.49
C VAL A 486 17.55 -38.45 28.63
N LEU A 487 18.31 -37.45 29.08
CA LEU A 487 17.81 -36.07 29.21
C LEU A 487 17.43 -35.47 27.86
N VAL A 488 18.22 -35.72 26.81
CA VAL A 488 17.92 -35.26 25.45
C VAL A 488 16.74 -36.04 24.86
N GLN A 489 16.65 -37.35 25.04
CA GLN A 489 15.50 -38.17 24.60
C GLN A 489 14.16 -37.66 25.17
N GLY A 490 14.16 -37.13 26.39
CA GLY A 490 12.98 -36.52 27.01
C GLY A 490 12.42 -35.27 26.30
N PHE A 491 13.17 -34.65 25.38
CA PHE A 491 12.69 -33.54 24.55
C PHE A 491 12.14 -33.96 23.16
N TYR A 492 12.39 -35.22 22.79
CA TYR A 492 11.99 -35.84 21.51
C TYR A 492 10.70 -36.66 21.62
N ASN A 493 10.43 -37.23 22.80
CA ASN A 493 9.13 -37.77 23.19
C ASN A 493 8.19 -36.63 23.63
#